data_AF-A0A258RRV3-F1
#
_entry.id   AF-A0A258RRV3-F1
#
_cell.length_a   1.000
_cell.length_b   1.000
_cell.length_c   1.000
_cell.angle_alpha   90.00
_cell.angle_beta   90.00
_cell.angle_gamma   90.00
#
_symmetry.space_group_name_H-M   'P 1'
#
loop_
_entity.id
_entity.type
_entity.pdbx_description
1 polymer ?
#
loop_
_entity_poly.entity_id
_entity_poly.type
_entity_poly.pdbx_seq_one_letter_code
_entity_poly.pdbx_strand_id
1 'polypeptide(L)'
;MAQCRKAAWVLLAFSLAINLLMLASPLYMLQVYDRVMVTGSVNTLVMLTILAAAALLLLGVLDGLRAAVTIRMSSWLSDRLGPVYLSHSVRTRLMGDGSGAQAMRDLSQVQAFIASPGLSVFFDAPWAPVFLVLIWILHPALGLLAVCSAGLLLALGIANETLTRASIAAASQAQIAATLQAETTIRNAEVVRAMGMLPALIERWRVSNDVGVRASQEANERSALLLGFTKFARLFMQSA
;
A
#
# COMPACT_ATOMS: atom_id res chain seq x y z
N MET A 1 9.75 19.53 9.44
CA MET A 1 8.46 20.10 8.96
C MET A 1 8.58 20.64 7.53
N ALA A 2 9.40 21.66 7.24
CA ALA A 2 9.48 22.27 5.89
C ALA A 2 9.97 21.31 4.78
N GLN A 3 10.85 20.35 5.09
CA GLN A 3 11.33 19.35 4.14
C GLN A 3 10.28 18.28 3.80
N CYS A 4 9.48 17.82 4.78
CA CYS A 4 8.34 16.92 4.53
C CYS A 4 7.31 17.59 3.61
N ARG A 5 7.06 18.89 3.80
CA ARG A 5 6.14 19.65 2.94
C ARG A 5 6.65 19.78 1.50
N LYS A 6 7.96 19.98 1.31
CA LYS A 6 8.57 19.98 -0.02
C LYS A 6 8.48 18.59 -0.68
N ALA A 7 8.74 17.52 0.06
CA ALA A 7 8.62 16.15 -0.45
C ALA A 7 7.18 15.81 -0.85
N ALA A 8 6.19 16.20 -0.04
CA ALA A 8 4.78 16.01 -0.35
C ALA A 8 4.37 16.77 -1.63
N TRP A 9 4.81 18.03 -1.81
CA TRP A 9 4.56 18.79 -3.03
C TRP A 9 5.19 18.16 -4.27
N VAL A 10 6.42 17.65 -4.15
CA VAL A 10 7.10 16.95 -5.25
C VAL A 10 6.34 15.67 -5.61
N LEU A 11 5.94 14.87 -4.63
CA LEU A 11 5.15 13.65 -4.85
C LEU A 11 3.79 13.94 -5.50
N LEU A 12 3.13 15.03 -5.10
CA LEU A 12 1.87 15.47 -5.68
C LEU A 12 2.05 15.93 -7.14
N ALA A 13 3.12 16.65 -7.45
CA ALA A 13 3.45 17.04 -8.82
C ALA A 13 3.76 15.83 -9.72
N PHE A 14 4.51 14.84 -9.21
CA PHE A 14 4.73 13.58 -9.92
C PHE A 14 3.42 12.81 -10.15
N SER A 15 2.57 12.72 -9.13
CA SER A 15 1.24 12.11 -9.26
C SER A 15 0.41 12.81 -10.33
N LEU A 16 0.39 14.15 -10.36
CA LEU A 16 -0.29 14.91 -11.42
C LEU A 16 0.23 14.56 -12.81
N ALA A 17 1.55 14.56 -13.00
CA ALA A 17 2.17 14.25 -14.29
C ALA A 17 1.86 12.82 -14.75
N ILE A 18 1.95 11.84 -13.84
CA ILE A 18 1.64 10.43 -14.12
C ILE A 18 0.16 10.28 -14.49
N ASN A 19 -0.73 10.88 -13.71
CA ASN A 19 -2.17 10.85 -13.98
C ASN A 19 -2.51 11.51 -15.32
N LEU A 20 -1.88 12.64 -15.66
CA LEU A 20 -2.06 13.29 -16.96
C LEU A 20 -1.55 12.43 -18.11
N LEU A 21 -0.42 11.74 -17.95
CA LEU A 21 0.07 10.79 -18.96
C LEU A 21 -0.81 9.56 -19.09
N MET A 22 -1.48 9.12 -18.02
CA MET A 22 -2.45 8.01 -18.11
C MET A 22 -3.61 8.34 -19.05
N LEU A 23 -3.98 9.63 -19.21
CA LEU A 23 -4.97 10.06 -20.21
C LEU A 23 -4.49 9.91 -21.65
N ALA A 24 -3.18 9.88 -21.88
CA ALA A 24 -2.64 9.70 -23.23
C ALA A 24 -3.08 8.35 -23.83
N SER A 25 -3.25 7.30 -23.02
CA SER A 25 -3.69 5.98 -23.50
C SER A 25 -5.14 5.96 -24.02
N PRO A 26 -6.16 6.42 -23.26
CA PRO A 26 -7.52 6.59 -23.78
C PRO A 26 -7.60 7.56 -24.98
N LEU A 27 -6.86 8.67 -24.94
CA LEU A 27 -6.83 9.64 -26.04
C LEU A 27 -6.23 9.05 -27.32
N TYR A 28 -5.18 8.22 -27.19
CA TYR A 28 -4.62 7.47 -28.32
C TYR A 28 -5.67 6.52 -28.93
N MET A 29 -6.36 5.75 -28.10
CA MET A 29 -7.46 4.88 -28.54
C MET A 29 -8.53 5.65 -29.33
N LEU A 30 -9.00 6.77 -28.78
CA LEU A 30 -10.03 7.60 -29.42
C LEU A 30 -9.55 8.20 -30.75
N GLN A 31 -8.30 8.68 -30.82
CA GLN A 31 -7.72 9.21 -32.06
C GLN A 31 -7.50 8.13 -33.13
N VAL A 32 -7.09 6.92 -32.74
CA VAL A 32 -6.93 5.81 -33.68
C VAL A 32 -8.28 5.39 -34.24
N TYR A 33 -9.31 5.25 -33.39
CA TYR A 33 -10.65 4.93 -33.84
C TYR A 33 -11.25 6.01 -34.76
N ASP A 34 -11.19 7.28 -34.37
CA ASP A 34 -11.84 8.35 -35.14
C ASP A 34 -11.06 8.75 -36.39
N ARG A 35 -9.72 8.77 -36.38
CA ARG A 35 -8.93 9.21 -37.54
C ARG A 35 -8.39 8.09 -38.38
N VAL A 36 -7.86 7.01 -37.80
CA VAL A 36 -7.18 5.99 -38.60
C VAL A 36 -8.18 5.12 -39.36
N MET A 37 -9.30 4.73 -38.73
CA MET A 37 -10.37 4.02 -39.45
C MET A 37 -10.99 4.86 -40.56
N VAL A 38 -11.12 6.18 -40.36
CA VAL A 38 -11.79 7.08 -41.31
C VAL A 38 -10.87 7.50 -42.47
N THR A 39 -9.58 7.74 -42.21
CA THR A 39 -8.63 8.23 -43.26
C THR A 39 -7.75 7.14 -43.88
N GLY A 40 -7.62 5.95 -43.28
CA GLY A 40 -6.85 4.82 -43.84
C GLY A 40 -5.33 5.07 -44.00
N SER A 41 -4.81 6.19 -43.50
CA SER A 41 -3.40 6.56 -43.68
C SER A 41 -2.50 5.83 -42.68
N VAL A 42 -1.65 4.94 -43.20
CA VAL A 42 -0.61 4.23 -42.44
C VAL A 42 0.37 5.21 -41.78
N ASN A 43 0.62 6.37 -42.40
CA ASN A 43 1.58 7.35 -41.90
C ASN A 43 1.12 7.98 -40.56
N THR A 44 -0.19 8.25 -40.41
CA THR A 44 -0.76 8.80 -39.18
C THR A 44 -0.73 7.77 -38.05
N LEU A 45 -0.97 6.49 -38.38
CA LEU A 45 -0.89 5.39 -37.42
C LEU A 45 0.53 5.28 -36.85
N VAL A 46 1.56 5.26 -37.71
CA VAL A 46 2.97 5.18 -37.28
C VAL A 46 3.33 6.35 -36.37
N MET A 47 2.94 7.57 -36.72
CA MET A 47 3.22 8.76 -35.90
C MET A 47 2.53 8.68 -34.53
N LEU A 48 1.27 8.25 -34.48
CA LEU A 48 0.54 8.06 -33.23
C LEU A 48 1.14 6.93 -32.39
N THR A 49 1.56 5.81 -32.99
CA THR A 49 2.18 4.69 -32.28
C THR A 49 3.52 5.10 -31.67
N ILE A 50 4.34 5.86 -32.39
CA ILE A 50 5.61 6.41 -31.85
C ILE A 50 5.33 7.35 -30.68
N LEU A 51 4.35 8.24 -30.81
CA LEU A 51 3.95 9.17 -29.74
C LEU A 51 3.44 8.41 -28.50
N ALA A 52 2.59 7.40 -28.69
CA ALA A 52 2.10 6.56 -27.61
C ALA A 52 3.23 5.77 -26.94
N ALA A 53 4.15 5.19 -27.72
CA ALA A 53 5.32 4.51 -27.18
C ALA A 53 6.20 5.45 -26.35
N ALA A 54 6.45 6.68 -26.82
CA ALA A 54 7.19 7.70 -26.09
C ALA A 54 6.46 8.13 -24.80
N ALA A 55 5.14 8.28 -24.84
CA ALA A 55 4.32 8.60 -23.67
C ALA A 55 4.33 7.47 -22.62
N LEU A 56 4.21 6.21 -23.05
CA LEU A 56 4.28 5.05 -22.17
C LEU A 56 5.68 4.89 -21.55
N LEU A 57 6.74 5.17 -22.32
CA LEU A 57 8.11 5.17 -21.81
C LEU A 57 8.28 6.26 -20.75
N LEU A 58 7.81 7.49 -21.03
CA LEU A 58 7.86 8.59 -20.08
C LEU A 58 7.05 8.29 -18.81
N LEU A 59 5.89 7.64 -18.94
CA LEU A 59 5.07 7.18 -17.82
C LEU A 59 5.88 6.23 -16.93
N GLY A 60 6.54 5.23 -17.51
CA GLY A 60 7.38 4.28 -16.77
C GLY A 60 8.57 4.94 -16.07
N VAL A 61 9.22 5.90 -16.73
CA VAL A 61 10.32 6.68 -16.14
C VAL A 61 9.84 7.53 -14.97
N LEU A 62 8.72 8.24 -15.12
CA LEU A 62 8.16 9.07 -14.06
C LEU A 62 7.70 8.24 -12.86
N ASP A 63 7.08 7.08 -13.11
CA ASP A 63 6.67 6.18 -12.04
C ASP A 63 7.88 5.59 -11.28
N GLY A 64 8.93 5.21 -12.00
CA GLY A 64 10.20 4.79 -11.41
C GLY A 64 10.88 5.88 -10.58
N LEU A 65 10.89 7.12 -11.07
CA LEU A 65 11.41 8.28 -10.33
C LEU A 65 10.59 8.55 -9.06
N ARG A 66 9.25 8.49 -9.15
CA ARG A 66 8.36 8.62 -8.00
C ARG A 66 8.66 7.55 -6.95
N ALA A 67 8.78 6.29 -7.36
CA ALA A 67 9.13 5.18 -6.46
C ALA A 67 10.48 5.41 -5.78
N ALA A 68 11.50 5.84 -6.53
CA ALA A 68 12.82 6.14 -5.98
C ALA A 68 12.80 7.29 -4.96
N VAL A 69 12.02 8.35 -5.22
CA VAL A 69 11.84 9.47 -4.27
C VAL A 69 11.17 9.00 -2.98
N THR A 70 10.14 8.16 -3.08
CA THR A 70 9.44 7.60 -1.92
C THR A 70 10.36 6.73 -1.05
N ILE A 71 11.18 5.88 -1.67
CA ILE A 71 12.17 5.05 -0.96
C ILE A 71 13.20 5.93 -0.24
N ARG A 72 13.75 6.95 -0.93
CA ARG A 72 14.69 7.90 -0.33
C ARG A 72 14.07 8.71 0.81
N MET A 73 12.79 9.05 0.72
CA MET A 73 12.06 9.72 1.79
C MET A 73 11.93 8.81 3.02
N SER A 74 11.65 7.52 2.81
CA SER A 74 11.60 6.52 3.91
C SER A 74 12.97 6.36 4.59
N SER A 75 14.05 6.26 3.82
CA SER A 75 15.40 6.14 4.39
C SER A 75 15.83 7.40 5.15
N TRP A 76 15.58 8.58 4.59
CA TRP A 76 15.87 9.85 5.27
C TRP A 76 15.12 9.99 6.61
N LEU A 77 13.87 9.53 6.64
CA LEU A 77 13.08 9.52 7.86
C LEU A 77 13.69 8.58 8.91
N SER A 78 14.15 7.40 8.48
CA SER A 78 14.86 6.44 9.34
C SER A 78 16.14 7.03 9.93
N ASP A 79 16.97 7.68 9.12
CA ASP A 79 18.23 8.26 9.58
C ASP A 79 18.02 9.37 10.60
N ARG A 80 16.94 10.15 10.46
CA ARG A 80 16.64 11.27 11.37
C ARG A 80 15.93 10.82 12.65
N LEU A 81 14.99 9.88 12.55
CA LEU A 81 14.20 9.42 13.69
C LEU A 81 14.86 8.26 14.42
N GLY A 82 15.61 7.39 13.74
CA GLY A 82 16.28 6.21 14.30
C GLY A 82 17.08 6.51 15.57
N PRO A 83 18.01 7.48 15.57
CA PRO A 83 18.79 7.82 16.75
C PRO A 83 17.93 8.36 17.92
N VAL A 84 16.86 9.10 17.61
CA VAL A 84 15.95 9.66 18.62
C VAL A 84 15.13 8.54 19.27
N TYR A 85 14.55 7.64 18.48
CA TYR A 85 13.78 6.51 19.00
C TYR A 85 14.68 5.48 19.71
N LEU A 86 15.91 5.27 19.25
CA LEU A 86 16.87 4.42 19.93
C LEU A 86 17.25 4.99 21.31
N SER A 87 17.55 6.28 21.41
CA SER A 87 17.86 6.91 22.70
C SER A 87 16.67 6.90 23.68
N HIS A 88 15.45 7.12 23.17
CA HIS A 88 14.24 6.98 23.97
C HIS A 88 13.98 5.54 24.41
N SER A 89 14.11 4.55 23.53
CA SER A 89 13.89 3.13 23.87
C SER A 89 14.86 2.62 24.94
N VAL A 90 16.13 3.05 24.88
CA VAL A 90 17.12 2.74 25.92
C VAL A 90 16.70 3.36 27.26
N ARG A 91 16.26 4.62 27.26
CA ARG A 91 15.82 5.32 28.48
C ARG A 91 14.56 4.69 29.09
N THR A 92 13.58 4.32 28.28
CA THR A 92 12.35 3.64 28.72
C THR A 92 12.66 2.27 29.32
N ARG A 93 13.60 1.53 28.72
CA ARG A 93 14.04 0.22 29.26
C ARG A 93 14.77 0.36 30.60
N LEU A 94 15.53 1.44 30.80
CA LEU A 94 16.16 1.75 32.09
C LEU A 94 15.14 2.11 33.18
N MET A 95 13.95 2.60 32.80
CA MET A 95 12.83 2.86 33.72
C MET A 95 11.99 1.60 34.01
N GLY A 96 12.41 0.43 33.55
CA GLY A 96 11.73 -0.85 33.80
C GLY A 96 10.60 -1.17 32.81
N ASP A 97 10.35 -0.32 31.81
CA ASP A 97 9.32 -0.55 30.81
C ASP A 97 9.90 -1.25 29.56
N GLY A 98 9.39 -2.45 29.27
CA GLY A 98 9.78 -3.27 28.12
C GLY A 98 9.28 -2.75 26.76
N SER A 99 8.47 -1.69 26.75
CA SER A 99 7.91 -1.07 25.53
C SER A 99 8.95 -0.46 24.59
N GLY A 100 10.20 -0.24 25.04
CA GLY A 100 11.25 0.37 24.22
C GLY A 100 11.53 -0.38 22.91
N ALA A 101 11.49 -1.72 22.91
CA ALA A 101 11.65 -2.52 21.69
C ALA A 101 10.44 -2.41 20.74
N GLN A 102 9.25 -2.16 21.29
CA GLN A 102 8.02 -1.95 20.50
C GLN A 102 8.09 -0.65 19.70
N ALA A 103 8.60 0.43 20.29
CA ALA A 103 8.75 1.71 19.59
C ALA A 103 9.66 1.62 18.35
N MET A 104 10.69 0.77 18.40
CA MET A 104 11.55 0.49 17.23
C MET A 104 10.83 -0.32 16.15
N ARG A 105 10.00 -1.30 16.55
CA ARG A 105 9.16 -2.07 15.62
C ARG A 105 8.13 -1.17 14.94
N ASP A 106 7.47 -0.30 15.69
CA ASP A 106 6.49 0.64 15.14
C ASP A 106 7.15 1.61 14.14
N LEU A 107 8.37 2.08 14.44
CA LEU A 107 9.14 2.90 13.49
C LEU A 107 9.43 2.14 12.19
N SER A 108 9.83 0.87 12.27
CA SER A 108 10.05 0.03 11.09
C SER A 108 8.76 -0.21 10.28
N GLN A 109 7.61 -0.32 10.96
CA GLN A 109 6.31 -0.46 10.32
C GLN A 109 5.91 0.82 9.58
N VAL A 110 6.14 1.99 10.17
CA VAL A 110 5.91 3.29 9.51
C VAL A 110 6.84 3.45 8.30
N GLN A 111 8.10 3.05 8.40
CA GLN A 111 9.04 3.07 7.26
C GLN A 111 8.57 2.17 6.12
N ALA A 112 8.14 0.95 6.43
CA ALA A 112 7.59 0.01 5.46
C ALA A 112 6.33 0.58 4.81
N PHE A 113 5.45 1.23 5.58
CA PHE A 113 4.25 1.88 5.04
C PHE A 113 4.60 3.04 4.11
N ILE A 114 5.56 3.90 4.47
CA ILE A 114 5.99 5.01 3.61
C ILE A 114 6.62 4.51 2.31
N ALA A 115 7.41 3.44 2.38
CA ALA A 115 7.99 2.83 1.19
C ALA A 115 6.97 2.01 0.37
N SER A 116 5.78 1.74 0.92
CA SER A 116 4.80 0.88 0.27
C SER A 116 4.08 1.59 -0.89
N PRO A 117 3.60 0.82 -1.88
CA PRO A 117 2.71 1.34 -2.93
C PRO A 117 1.40 1.93 -2.39
N GLY A 118 1.01 1.62 -1.14
CA GLY A 118 -0.20 2.17 -0.53
C GLY A 118 -0.14 3.69 -0.39
N LEU A 119 1.06 4.26 -0.20
CA LEU A 119 1.22 5.71 -0.09
C LEU A 119 0.89 6.42 -1.42
N SER A 120 1.15 5.81 -2.57
CA SER A 120 0.84 6.44 -3.87
C SER A 120 -0.67 6.59 -4.08
N VAL A 121 -1.48 5.67 -3.56
CA VAL A 121 -2.95 5.75 -3.63
C VAL A 121 -3.47 7.01 -2.94
N PHE A 122 -2.87 7.42 -1.82
CA PHE A 122 -3.23 8.68 -1.15
C PHE A 122 -2.89 9.92 -1.99
N PHE A 123 -1.80 9.88 -2.75
CA PHE A 123 -1.44 10.97 -3.66
C PHE A 123 -2.31 11.00 -4.91
N ASP A 124 -2.79 9.84 -5.36
CA ASP A 124 -3.66 9.71 -6.55
C ASP A 124 -5.15 9.98 -6.22
N ALA A 125 -5.58 9.78 -4.96
CA ALA A 125 -6.97 9.96 -4.52
C ALA A 125 -7.58 11.36 -4.80
N PRO A 126 -6.88 12.50 -4.61
CA PRO A 126 -7.41 13.82 -4.94
C PRO A 126 -7.69 14.02 -6.44
N TRP A 127 -7.04 13.24 -7.31
CA TRP A 127 -7.22 13.33 -8.76
C TRP A 127 -8.43 12.52 -9.25
N ALA A 128 -8.88 11.51 -8.49
CA ALA A 128 -10.00 10.65 -8.89
C ALA A 128 -11.30 11.43 -9.22
N PRO A 129 -11.73 12.45 -8.44
CA PRO A 129 -12.88 13.27 -8.82
C PRO A 129 -12.69 14.05 -10.13
N VAL A 130 -11.47 14.53 -10.39
CA VAL A 130 -11.15 15.25 -11.64
C VAL A 130 -11.32 14.33 -12.84
N PHE A 131 -10.89 13.06 -12.75
CA PHE A 131 -11.12 12.06 -13.78
C PHE A 131 -12.59 11.72 -13.96
N LEU A 132 -13.35 11.57 -12.88
CA LEU A 132 -14.78 11.30 -12.96
C LEU A 132 -15.52 12.43 -13.68
N VAL A 133 -15.19 13.69 -13.38
CA VAL A 133 -15.74 14.86 -14.08
C VAL A 133 -15.34 14.86 -15.56
N LEU A 134 -14.08 14.56 -15.88
CA LEU A 134 -13.60 14.54 -17.25
C LEU A 134 -14.31 13.45 -18.10
N ILE A 135 -14.50 12.25 -17.54
CA ILE A 135 -15.24 11.16 -18.19
C ILE A 135 -16.71 11.55 -18.38
N TRP A 136 -17.30 12.22 -17.40
CA TRP A 136 -18.69 12.71 -17.48
C TRP A 136 -18.88 13.73 -18.60
N ILE A 137 -17.92 14.64 -18.79
CA ILE A 137 -17.92 15.61 -19.90
C ILE A 137 -17.79 14.91 -21.25
N LEU A 138 -16.98 13.85 -21.34
CA LEU A 138 -16.78 13.10 -22.58
C LEU A 138 -18.06 12.36 -23.01
N HIS A 139 -18.64 11.57 -22.10
CA HIS A 139 -19.87 10.82 -22.36
C HIS A 139 -20.65 10.56 -21.06
N PRO A 140 -21.83 11.15 -20.86
CA PRO A 140 -22.58 11.04 -19.60
C PRO A 140 -22.87 9.59 -19.16
N ALA A 141 -23.13 8.68 -20.11
CA ALA A 141 -23.38 7.27 -19.77
C ALA A 141 -22.12 6.55 -19.25
N LEU A 142 -20.93 6.87 -19.79
CA LEU A 142 -19.67 6.32 -19.29
C LEU A 142 -19.31 6.93 -17.93
N GLY A 143 -19.63 8.22 -17.73
CA GLY A 143 -19.52 8.89 -16.44
C GLY A 143 -20.35 8.21 -15.35
N LEU A 144 -21.62 7.88 -15.65
CA LEU A 144 -22.49 7.17 -14.70
C LEU A 144 -21.90 5.80 -14.32
N LEU A 145 -21.44 5.02 -15.31
CA LEU A 145 -20.75 3.75 -15.06
C LEU A 145 -19.50 3.94 -14.19
N ALA A 146 -18.65 4.92 -14.50
CA ALA A 146 -17.45 5.22 -13.71
C ALA A 146 -17.78 5.58 -12.25
N VAL A 147 -18.84 6.36 -12.01
CA VAL A 147 -19.29 6.71 -10.66
C VAL A 147 -19.84 5.48 -9.92
N CYS A 148 -20.66 4.66 -10.56
CA CYS A 148 -21.18 3.42 -9.97
C CYS A 148 -20.07 2.44 -9.60
N SER A 149 -19.08 2.24 -10.47
CA SER A 149 -17.93 1.37 -10.18
C SER A 149 -17.04 1.92 -9.08
N ALA A 150 -16.74 3.23 -9.08
CA ALA A 150 -16.01 3.86 -8.00
C ALA A 150 -16.73 3.66 -6.65
N GLY A 151 -18.06 3.86 -6.61
CA GLY A 151 -18.87 3.62 -5.43
C GLY A 151 -18.86 2.16 -4.97
N LEU A 152 -19.00 1.20 -5.89
CA LEU A 152 -18.94 -0.23 -5.59
C LEU A 152 -17.57 -0.64 -5.02
N LEU A 153 -16.48 -0.20 -5.65
CA LEU A 153 -15.11 -0.51 -5.21
C LEU A 153 -14.80 0.14 -3.85
N LEU A 154 -15.27 1.36 -3.62
CA LEU A 154 -15.15 2.01 -2.30
C LEU A 154 -15.94 1.24 -1.23
N ALA A 155 -17.17 0.82 -1.52
CA ALA A 155 -17.97 0.03 -0.59
C ALA A 155 -17.29 -1.30 -0.23
N LEU A 156 -16.73 -2.00 -1.21
CA LEU A 156 -15.96 -3.23 -1.00
C LEU A 156 -14.69 -2.98 -0.19
N GLY A 157 -13.99 -1.87 -0.44
CA GLY A 157 -12.81 -1.47 0.33
C GLY A 157 -13.13 -1.19 1.80
N ILE A 158 -14.22 -0.45 2.07
CA ILE A 158 -14.68 -0.16 3.43
C ILE A 158 -15.15 -1.45 4.13
N ALA A 159 -15.87 -2.32 3.42
CA ALA A 159 -16.27 -3.62 3.93
C ALA A 159 -15.05 -4.48 4.31
N ASN A 160 -14.02 -4.50 3.46
CA ASN A 160 -12.77 -5.20 3.74
C ASN A 160 -12.11 -4.67 5.01
N GLU A 161 -11.88 -3.35 5.09
CA GLU A 161 -11.25 -2.73 6.26
C GLU A 161 -12.03 -3.02 7.56
N THR A 162 -13.35 -2.83 7.54
CA THR A 162 -14.18 -3.03 8.75
C THR A 162 -14.22 -4.50 9.19
N LEU A 163 -14.26 -5.45 8.25
CA LEU A 163 -14.30 -6.89 8.54
C LEU A 163 -12.95 -7.47 8.98
N THR A 164 -11.83 -6.89 8.53
CA THR A 164 -10.49 -7.40 8.84
C THR A 164 -9.81 -6.67 9.98
N ARG A 165 -10.15 -5.41 10.25
CA ARG A 165 -9.45 -4.56 11.25
C ARG A 165 -9.37 -5.20 12.63
N ALA A 166 -10.46 -5.78 13.12
CA ALA A 166 -10.48 -6.41 14.45
C ALA A 166 -9.58 -7.66 14.51
N SER A 167 -9.68 -8.55 13.52
CA SER A 167 -8.88 -9.77 13.42
C SER A 167 -7.39 -9.47 13.23
N ILE A 168 -7.05 -8.47 12.41
CA ILE A 168 -5.66 -8.00 12.23
C ILE A 168 -5.10 -7.42 13.53
N ALA A 169 -5.89 -6.63 14.26
CA ALA A 169 -5.46 -6.07 15.54
C ALA A 169 -5.22 -7.17 16.58
N ALA A 170 -6.13 -8.16 16.68
CA ALA A 170 -5.98 -9.31 17.57
C ALA A 170 -4.75 -10.17 17.19
N ALA A 171 -4.53 -10.42 15.90
CA ALA A 171 -3.37 -11.14 15.38
C ALA A 171 -2.06 -10.44 15.74
N SER A 172 -1.99 -9.12 15.56
CA SER A 172 -0.82 -8.31 15.90
C SER A 172 -0.49 -8.38 17.40
N GLN A 173 -1.50 -8.24 18.26
CA GLN A 173 -1.30 -8.32 19.72
C GLN A 173 -0.81 -9.70 20.17
N ALA A 174 -1.42 -10.78 19.65
CA ALA A 174 -0.99 -12.14 19.96
C ALA A 174 0.42 -12.44 19.46
N GLN A 175 0.80 -11.92 18.28
CA GLN A 175 2.15 -12.05 17.72
C GLN A 175 3.20 -11.34 18.60
N ILE A 176 2.89 -10.14 19.10
CA ILE A 176 3.76 -9.40 20.02
C ILE A 176 3.94 -10.19 21.32
N ALA A 177 2.85 -10.71 21.89
CA ALA A 177 2.90 -11.52 23.12
C ALA A 177 3.74 -12.80 22.95
N ALA A 178 3.56 -13.52 21.84
CA ALA A 178 4.33 -14.71 21.53
C ALA A 178 5.84 -14.40 21.36
N THR A 179 6.16 -13.26 20.71
CA THR A 179 7.55 -12.81 20.52
C THR A 179 8.22 -12.46 21.86
N LEU A 180 7.51 -11.75 22.75
CA LEU A 180 8.03 -11.40 24.08
C LEU A 180 8.28 -12.64 24.96
N GLN A 181 7.41 -13.65 24.86
CA GLN A 181 7.61 -14.94 25.55
C GLN A 181 8.85 -15.68 25.02
N ALA A 182 9.04 -15.69 23.70
CA ALA A 182 10.21 -16.30 23.08
C ALA A 182 11.50 -15.57 23.51
N GLU A 183 11.53 -14.23 23.45
CA GLU A 183 12.68 -13.43 23.91
C GLU A 183 13.04 -13.71 25.37
N THR A 184 12.03 -13.87 26.24
CA THR A 184 12.25 -14.15 27.67
C THR A 184 12.76 -15.57 27.90
N THR A 185 12.28 -16.53 27.11
CA THR A 185 12.75 -17.93 27.16
C THR A 185 14.20 -18.03 26.68
N ILE A 186 14.55 -17.35 25.60
CA ILE A 186 15.91 -17.33 25.03
C ILE A 186 16.87 -16.63 26.00
N ARG A 187 16.47 -15.50 26.59
CA ARG A 187 17.29 -14.76 27.56
C ARG A 187 17.60 -15.59 28.81
N ASN A 188 16.70 -16.50 29.20
CA ASN A 188 16.86 -17.38 30.37
C ASN A 188 17.16 -18.84 29.97
N ALA A 189 17.77 -19.06 28.80
CA ALA A 189 17.95 -20.40 28.22
C ALA A 189 18.70 -21.37 29.15
N GLU A 190 19.68 -20.88 29.92
CA GLU A 190 20.44 -21.68 30.88
C GLU A 190 19.54 -22.26 31.98
N VAL A 191 18.66 -21.44 32.56
CA VAL A 191 17.71 -21.86 33.60
C VAL A 191 16.67 -22.82 33.01
N VAL A 192 16.15 -22.49 31.83
CA VAL A 192 15.16 -23.32 31.12
C VAL A 192 15.72 -24.71 30.83
N ARG A 193 16.98 -24.78 30.40
CA ARG A 193 17.67 -26.04 30.12
C ARG A 193 18.01 -26.80 31.39
N ALA A 194 18.50 -26.13 32.43
CA ALA A 194 18.85 -26.74 33.70
C ALA A 194 17.64 -27.34 34.43
N MET A 195 16.47 -26.69 34.33
CA MET A 195 15.22 -27.13 34.97
C MET A 195 14.37 -28.05 34.08
N GLY A 196 14.81 -28.35 32.84
CA GLY A 196 14.04 -29.18 31.91
C GLY A 196 12.68 -28.58 31.47
N MET A 197 12.50 -27.26 31.63
CA MET A 197 11.21 -26.57 31.43
C MET A 197 10.87 -26.30 29.95
N LEU A 198 11.78 -26.64 29.04
CA LEU A 198 11.66 -26.32 27.61
C LEU A 198 10.33 -26.83 26.98
N PRO A 199 9.88 -28.09 27.20
CA PRO A 199 8.64 -28.57 26.60
C PRO A 199 7.40 -27.77 27.06
N ALA A 200 7.34 -27.41 28.35
CA ALA A 200 6.24 -26.63 28.90
C ALA A 200 6.20 -25.18 28.35
N LEU A 201 7.38 -24.57 28.15
CA LEU A 201 7.48 -23.24 27.56
C LEU A 201 7.15 -23.24 26.06
N ILE A 202 7.51 -24.30 25.34
CA ILE A 202 7.11 -24.49 23.93
C ILE A 202 5.58 -24.58 23.83
N GLU A 203 4.93 -25.37 24.69
CA GLU A 203 3.47 -25.51 24.66
C GLU A 203 2.78 -24.17 24.99
N ARG A 204 3.27 -23.45 25.99
CA ARG A 204 2.76 -22.11 26.32
C ARG A 204 2.92 -21.13 25.16
N TRP A 205 4.09 -21.12 24.52
CA TRP A 205 4.34 -20.29 23.34
C TRP A 205 3.40 -20.68 22.18
N ARG A 206 3.21 -21.99 21.95
CA ARG A 206 2.33 -22.53 20.91
C ARG A 206 0.90 -22.04 21.09
N VAL A 207 0.34 -22.08 22.30
CA VAL A 207 -1.01 -21.60 22.58
C VAL A 207 -1.14 -20.10 22.24
N SER A 208 -0.17 -19.28 22.64
CA SER A 208 -0.18 -17.84 22.34
C SER A 208 -0.02 -17.56 20.83
N ASN A 209 0.83 -18.32 20.15
CA ASN A 209 1.10 -18.17 18.74
C ASN A 209 -0.09 -18.64 17.88
N ASP A 210 -0.75 -19.72 18.27
CA ASP A 210 -1.91 -20.27 17.55
C ASP A 210 -3.09 -19.28 17.52
N VAL A 211 -3.33 -18.53 18.60
CA VAL A 211 -4.32 -17.44 18.63
C VAL A 211 -4.00 -16.38 17.57
N GLY A 212 -2.73 -15.96 17.47
CA GLY A 212 -2.31 -14.96 16.49
C GLY A 212 -2.39 -15.47 15.05
N VAL A 213 -1.95 -16.72 14.83
CA VAL A 213 -2.01 -17.38 13.52
C VAL A 213 -3.45 -17.53 13.04
N ARG A 214 -4.36 -18.02 13.89
CA ARG A 214 -5.78 -18.17 13.53
C ARG A 214 -6.45 -16.84 13.22
N ALA A 215 -6.23 -15.82 14.04
CA ALA A 215 -6.77 -14.49 13.80
C ALA A 215 -6.24 -13.88 12.49
N SER A 216 -4.95 -14.12 12.17
CA SER A 216 -4.37 -13.68 10.88
C SER A 216 -4.92 -14.47 9.70
N GLN A 217 -5.13 -15.78 9.85
CA GLN A 217 -5.71 -16.64 8.81
C GLN A 217 -7.14 -16.20 8.49
N GLU A 218 -8.00 -16.03 9.50
CA GLU A 218 -9.37 -15.55 9.32
C GLU A 218 -9.42 -14.18 8.61
N ALA A 219 -8.53 -13.25 9.00
CA ALA A 219 -8.43 -11.96 8.35
C ALA A 219 -8.02 -12.09 6.87
N ASN A 220 -7.02 -12.92 6.59
CA ASN A 220 -6.49 -13.11 5.24
C ASN A 220 -7.50 -13.81 4.32
N GLU A 221 -8.23 -14.81 4.82
CA GLU A 221 -9.27 -15.50 4.06
C GLU A 221 -10.43 -14.56 3.69
N ARG A 222 -10.92 -13.79 4.67
CA ARG A 222 -11.96 -12.77 4.41
C ARG A 222 -11.49 -11.74 3.40
N SER A 223 -10.24 -11.28 3.54
CA SER A 223 -9.67 -10.31 2.61
C SER A 223 -9.49 -10.90 1.21
N ALA A 224 -9.05 -12.15 1.10
CA ALA A 224 -8.88 -12.82 -0.18
C ALA A 224 -10.19 -12.92 -0.97
N LEU A 225 -11.30 -13.24 -0.30
CA LEU A 225 -12.63 -13.27 -0.94
C LEU A 225 -13.05 -11.90 -1.45
N LEU A 226 -12.90 -10.85 -0.64
CA LEU A 226 -13.27 -9.49 -1.01
C LEU A 226 -12.38 -8.91 -2.11
N LEU A 227 -11.06 -9.17 -2.06
CA LEU A 227 -10.12 -8.81 -3.11
C LEU A 227 -10.40 -9.56 -4.43
N GLY A 228 -10.81 -10.83 -4.34
CA GLY A 228 -11.26 -11.62 -5.48
C GLY A 228 -12.48 -10.98 -6.16
N PHE A 229 -13.49 -10.62 -5.37
CA PHE A 229 -14.69 -9.94 -5.88
C PHE A 229 -14.38 -8.55 -6.44
N THR A 230 -13.49 -7.79 -5.79
CA THR A 230 -13.01 -6.48 -6.26
C THR A 230 -12.31 -6.61 -7.61
N LYS A 231 -11.47 -7.63 -7.79
CA LYS A 231 -10.78 -7.91 -9.05
C LYS A 231 -11.78 -8.28 -10.16
N PHE A 232 -12.77 -9.12 -9.84
CA PHE A 232 -13.85 -9.45 -10.77
C PHE A 232 -14.63 -8.21 -11.19
N ALA A 233 -15.14 -7.42 -10.24
CA ALA A 233 -15.90 -6.21 -10.51
C ALA A 233 -15.10 -5.22 -11.39
N ARG A 234 -13.81 -5.03 -11.09
CA ARG A 234 -12.93 -4.18 -11.89
C ARG A 234 -12.76 -4.69 -13.31
N LEU A 235 -12.49 -5.98 -13.52
CA LEU A 235 -12.31 -6.55 -14.86
C LEU A 235 -13.60 -6.54 -15.67
N PHE A 236 -14.73 -6.88 -15.04
CA PHE A 236 -16.06 -6.83 -15.66
C PHE A 236 -16.39 -5.42 -16.15
N MET A 237 -16.12 -4.40 -15.34
CA MET A 237 -16.37 -3.01 -15.70
C MET A 237 -15.43 -2.49 -16.80
N GLN A 238 -14.22 -3.03 -16.90
CA GLN A 238 -13.29 -2.68 -17.98
C GLN A 238 -13.66 -3.31 -19.32
N SER A 239 -14.42 -4.41 -19.32
CA SER A 239 -14.86 -5.11 -20.52
C SER A 239 -16.23 -4.67 -21.05
N ALA A 240 -17.02 -3.95 -20.23
CA ALA A 240 -18.35 -3.46 -20.58
C ALA A 240 -18.28 -2.06 -21.20
#